data_AF-K6VYZ6-F1
#
_entry.id   AF-K6VYZ6-F1
#
_cell.length_a   1.000
_cell.length_b   1.000
_cell.length_c   1.000
_cell.angle_alpha   90.00
_cell.angle_beta   90.00
_cell.angle_gamma   90.00
#
_symmetry.space_group_name_H-M   'P 1'
#
loop_
_entity.id
_entity.type
_entity.pdbx_description
1 polymer ?
#
loop_
_entity_poly.entity_id
_entity_poly.type
_entity_poly.pdbx_seq_one_letter_code
_entity_poly.pdbx_strand_id
1 'polypeptide(L)'
;MSRLLPILVAALSAAGGATALRYRRDIADARARVEAMDRRAVTTRFGAVEYTEYGSGYPILVSHGIFHGCDGGLLSVRDTVRGRRIIAPSRFGYLGSDIPDDPSVAGQADAFAELLDTLGLTAVDVIGISAGTSAAVQFALRHPDRVRHLIISSGNFPGSGTAQAPPAWAKAFYSDPPLWALKTFARPAFARMMGVPEGFPRGDDDGRMLAQLLDTIFPVRLRAAGAVFDAYVANPEINTYPLEEPASRR
;
A
#
# COMPACT_ATOMS: atom_id res chain seq x y z
N MET A 1 35.93 -17.91 -35.52
CA MET A 1 34.73 -17.20 -35.01
C MET A 1 33.54 -18.11 -34.67
N SER A 2 33.53 -19.42 -35.01
CA SER A 2 32.34 -20.31 -34.84
C SER A 2 32.10 -20.87 -33.43
N ARG A 3 33.11 -20.92 -32.54
CA ARG A 3 32.96 -21.44 -31.17
C ARG A 3 32.44 -20.42 -30.16
N LEU A 4 32.46 -19.13 -30.49
CA LEU A 4 32.04 -18.05 -29.58
C LEU A 4 30.52 -17.90 -29.51
N LEU A 5 29.82 -18.09 -30.63
CA LEU A 5 28.36 -18.00 -30.70
C LEU A 5 27.63 -19.02 -29.79
N PRO A 6 27.96 -20.34 -29.81
CA PRO A 6 27.29 -21.30 -28.93
C PRO A 6 27.59 -21.07 -27.44
N ILE A 7 28.79 -20.60 -27.11
CA ILE A 7 29.15 -20.23 -25.72
C ILE A 7 28.33 -19.02 -25.26
N LEU A 8 28.19 -18.00 -26.11
CA LEU A 8 27.41 -16.81 -25.81
C LEU A 8 25.92 -17.12 -25.66
N VAL A 9 25.37 -17.98 -26.52
CA VAL A 9 23.99 -18.47 -26.40
C VAL A 9 23.79 -19.26 -25.11
N ALA A 10 24.70 -20.18 -24.78
CA ALA A 10 24.62 -20.95 -23.54
C ALA A 10 24.70 -20.06 -22.30
N ALA A 11 25.59 -19.06 -22.30
CA ALA A 11 25.73 -18.09 -21.20
C ALA A 11 24.47 -17.23 -21.03
N LEU A 12 23.89 -16.71 -22.12
CA LEU A 12 22.64 -15.94 -22.09
C LEU A 12 21.47 -16.79 -21.61
N SER A 13 21.36 -18.04 -22.07
CA SER A 13 20.33 -18.99 -21.60
C SER A 13 20.48 -19.32 -20.12
N ALA A 14 21.71 -19.56 -19.65
CA ALA A 14 21.97 -19.82 -18.24
C ALA A 14 21.64 -18.60 -17.35
N ALA A 15 22.04 -17.40 -17.78
CA ALA A 15 21.70 -16.15 -17.09
C ALA A 15 20.19 -15.89 -17.07
N GLY A 16 19.49 -16.17 -18.17
CA GLY A 16 18.03 -16.10 -18.25
C GLY A 16 17.35 -17.10 -17.31
N GLY A 17 17.83 -18.35 -17.28
CA GLY A 17 17.36 -19.39 -16.36
C GLY A 17 17.54 -19.02 -14.89
N ALA A 18 18.73 -18.55 -14.51
CA ALA A 18 19.02 -18.09 -13.14
C ALA A 18 18.13 -16.91 -12.72
N THR A 19 17.91 -15.95 -13.63
CA THR A 19 17.02 -14.80 -13.41
C THR A 19 15.57 -15.24 -13.18
N ALA A 20 15.07 -16.16 -14.00
CA ALA A 20 13.71 -16.69 -13.87
C ALA A 20 13.52 -17.48 -12.56
N LEU A 21 14.51 -18.27 -12.15
CA LEU A 21 14.48 -18.98 -10.86
C LEU A 21 14.47 -18.01 -9.69
N ARG A 22 15.31 -16.97 -9.72
CA ARG A 22 15.32 -15.92 -8.70
C ARG A 22 13.97 -15.21 -8.61
N TYR A 23 13.40 -14.80 -9.74
CA TYR A 23 12.07 -14.17 -9.77
C TYR A 23 11.01 -15.06 -9.12
N ARG A 24 10.95 -16.35 -9.51
CA ARG A 24 9.98 -17.30 -8.96
C ARG A 24 10.12 -17.46 -7.46
N ARG A 25 11.37 -17.55 -6.97
CA ARG A 25 11.67 -17.63 -5.54
C ARG A 25 11.22 -16.37 -4.80
N ASP A 26 11.65 -15.19 -5.26
CA ASP A 26 11.33 -13.92 -4.61
C ASP A 26 9.81 -13.68 -4.52
N ILE A 27 9.05 -14.03 -5.57
CA ILE A 27 7.59 -13.92 -5.58
C ILE A 27 6.92 -14.99 -4.70
N ALA A 28 7.45 -16.22 -4.65
CA ALA A 28 6.96 -17.26 -3.75
C ALA A 28 7.17 -16.85 -2.28
N ASP A 29 8.36 -16.36 -1.94
CA ASP A 29 8.68 -15.85 -0.60
C ASP A 29 7.77 -14.65 -0.24
N ALA A 30 7.47 -13.78 -1.20
CA ALA A 30 6.55 -12.66 -1.00
C ALA A 30 5.11 -13.13 -0.71
N ARG A 31 4.62 -14.16 -1.42
CA ARG A 31 3.31 -14.75 -1.14
C ARG A 31 3.25 -15.41 0.23
N ALA A 32 4.26 -16.21 0.56
CA ALA A 32 4.34 -16.89 1.86
C ALA A 32 4.31 -15.89 3.03
N ARG A 33 4.96 -14.72 2.90
CA ARG A 33 4.88 -13.65 3.92
C ARG A 33 3.47 -13.14 4.14
N VAL A 34 2.72 -12.91 3.07
CA VAL A 34 1.33 -12.42 3.13
C VAL A 34 0.40 -13.51 3.69
N GLU A 35 0.58 -14.76 3.27
CA GLU A 35 -0.20 -15.91 3.73
C GLU A 35 0.04 -16.25 5.21
N ALA A 36 1.23 -15.98 5.74
CA ALA A 36 1.57 -16.23 7.14
C ALA A 36 0.92 -15.26 8.13
N MET A 37 0.29 -14.17 7.67
CA MET A 37 -0.37 -13.20 8.55
C MET A 37 -1.78 -13.64 8.94
N ASP A 38 -2.15 -13.44 10.21
CA ASP A 38 -3.53 -13.56 10.67
C ASP A 38 -4.36 -12.44 10.03
N ARG A 39 -5.12 -12.81 9.00
CA ARG A 39 -5.98 -11.92 8.24
C ARG A 39 -7.40 -12.44 8.32
N ARG A 40 -8.32 -11.51 8.57
CA ARG A 40 -9.75 -11.75 8.72
C ARG A 40 -10.48 -10.91 7.70
N ALA A 41 -11.70 -11.28 7.37
CA ALA A 41 -12.54 -10.48 6.50
C ALA A 41 -13.87 -10.20 7.17
N VAL A 42 -14.43 -9.02 6.90
CA VAL A 42 -15.82 -8.69 7.18
C VAL A 42 -16.53 -8.38 5.87
N THR A 43 -17.81 -8.70 5.80
CA THR A 43 -18.65 -8.31 4.65
C THR A 43 -19.29 -6.96 4.95
N THR A 44 -19.08 -6.00 4.05
CA THR A 44 -19.74 -4.68 4.06
C THR A 44 -20.68 -4.58 2.86
N ARG A 45 -21.46 -3.50 2.77
CA ARG A 45 -22.24 -3.23 1.53
C ARG A 45 -21.36 -2.95 0.30
N PHE A 46 -20.06 -2.71 0.50
CA PHE A 46 -19.08 -2.50 -0.56
C PHE A 46 -18.29 -3.76 -0.92
N GLY A 47 -18.67 -4.92 -0.35
CA GLY A 47 -17.96 -6.19 -0.50
C GLY A 47 -17.11 -6.55 0.71
N ALA A 48 -16.27 -7.57 0.55
CA ALA A 48 -15.35 -8.02 1.58
C ALA A 48 -14.28 -6.97 1.88
N VAL A 49 -14.01 -6.75 3.17
CA VAL A 49 -12.88 -5.95 3.66
C VAL A 49 -11.98 -6.88 4.47
N GLU A 50 -10.84 -7.24 3.90
CA GLU A 50 -9.79 -7.97 4.59
C GLU A 50 -9.02 -7.03 5.52
N TYR A 51 -8.73 -7.46 6.74
CA TYR A 51 -7.99 -6.69 7.73
C TYR A 51 -7.14 -7.60 8.62
N THR A 52 -6.16 -7.01 9.30
CA THR A 52 -5.41 -7.67 10.38
C THR A 52 -5.51 -6.83 11.64
N GLU A 53 -5.34 -7.49 12.79
CA GLU A 53 -5.30 -6.85 14.10
C GLU A 53 -4.05 -7.23 14.86
N TYR A 54 -3.54 -6.29 15.65
CA TYR A 54 -2.39 -6.53 16.51
C TYR A 54 -2.45 -5.70 17.80
N GLY A 55 -1.99 -6.29 18.90
CA GLY A 55 -1.91 -5.61 20.18
C GLY A 55 -3.26 -5.48 20.88
N SER A 56 -3.30 -4.62 21.90
CA SER A 56 -4.46 -4.38 22.76
C SER A 56 -4.43 -2.93 23.23
N GLY A 57 -5.55 -2.45 23.79
CA GLY A 57 -5.71 -1.06 24.22
C GLY A 57 -6.63 -0.28 23.28
N TYR A 58 -6.52 1.05 23.29
CA TYR A 58 -7.41 1.91 22.50
C TYR A 58 -7.19 1.67 20.99
N PRO A 59 -8.25 1.57 20.17
CA PRO A 59 -8.15 1.19 18.77
C PRO A 59 -7.51 2.29 17.91
N ILE A 60 -6.72 1.87 16.92
CA ILE A 60 -6.17 2.75 15.88
C ILE A 60 -6.31 2.08 14.52
N LEU A 61 -6.99 2.76 13.59
CA LEU A 61 -7.16 2.30 12.21
C LEU A 61 -5.98 2.79 11.35
N VAL A 62 -5.38 1.89 10.58
CA VAL A 62 -4.22 2.20 9.72
C VAL A 62 -4.57 2.00 8.26
N SER A 63 -4.71 3.12 7.55
CA SER A 63 -4.95 3.18 6.11
C SER A 63 -3.60 3.15 5.37
N HIS A 64 -3.28 2.00 4.78
CA HIS A 64 -1.98 1.72 4.18
C HIS A 64 -1.72 2.49 2.86
N GLY A 65 -0.43 2.62 2.51
CA GLY A 65 0.03 3.23 1.27
C GLY A 65 -0.15 2.35 0.02
N ILE A 66 0.29 2.87 -1.12
CA ILE A 66 0.20 2.16 -2.41
C ILE A 66 1.06 0.88 -2.40
N PHE A 67 0.57 -0.18 -3.03
CA PHE A 67 1.19 -1.52 -3.04
C PHE A 67 1.38 -2.18 -1.67
N HIS A 68 0.71 -1.69 -0.63
CA HIS A 68 0.53 -2.44 0.62
C HIS A 68 -0.90 -2.98 0.72
N GLY A 69 -1.18 -3.79 1.72
CA GLY A 69 -2.53 -4.09 2.20
C GLY A 69 -2.55 -3.95 3.73
N CYS A 70 -3.44 -4.71 4.37
CA CYS A 70 -3.47 -4.89 5.83
C CYS A 70 -2.09 -5.28 6.39
N ASP A 71 -1.31 -6.04 5.62
CA ASP A 71 0.06 -6.44 5.93
C ASP A 71 1.02 -5.25 6.08
N GLY A 72 1.19 -4.46 5.02
CA GLY A 72 2.07 -3.29 5.03
C GLY A 72 1.58 -2.20 5.98
N GLY A 73 0.25 -2.03 6.13
CA GLY A 73 -0.34 -1.16 7.14
C GLY A 73 0.13 -1.53 8.55
N LEU A 74 -0.01 -2.80 8.95
CA LEU A 74 0.45 -3.26 10.25
C LEU A 74 1.98 -3.16 10.41
N LEU A 75 2.74 -3.64 9.42
CA LEU A 75 4.21 -3.65 9.47
C LEU A 75 4.79 -2.24 9.62
N SER A 76 4.15 -1.24 9.02
CA SER A 76 4.61 0.15 9.05
C SER A 76 4.51 0.79 10.44
N VAL A 77 3.61 0.30 11.30
CA VAL A 77 3.32 0.97 12.58
C VAL A 77 3.50 0.09 13.82
N ARG A 78 3.52 -1.23 13.69
CA ARG A 78 3.53 -2.14 14.85
C ARG A 78 4.70 -1.89 15.80
N ASP A 79 5.82 -1.39 15.26
CA ASP A 79 7.04 -1.19 16.01
C ASP A 79 7.16 0.19 16.68
N THR A 80 6.34 1.15 16.26
CA THR A 80 6.32 2.52 16.75
C THR A 80 5.08 2.83 17.57
N VAL A 81 3.92 2.29 17.18
CA VAL A 81 2.63 2.47 17.85
C VAL A 81 2.44 1.35 18.89
N ARG A 82 2.94 1.58 20.11
CA ARG A 82 2.88 0.61 21.22
C ARG A 82 1.67 0.83 22.12
N GLY A 83 1.18 -0.24 22.75
CA GLY A 83 0.06 -0.16 23.72
C GLY A 83 -1.31 0.16 23.10
N ARG A 84 -1.46 -0.08 21.80
CA ARG A 84 -2.68 0.19 21.03
C ARG A 84 -3.19 -1.10 20.38
N ARG A 85 -4.50 -1.18 20.16
CA ARG A 85 -5.11 -2.19 19.29
C ARG A 85 -5.07 -1.67 17.85
N ILE A 86 -4.11 -2.13 17.07
CA ILE A 86 -3.93 -1.74 15.67
C ILE A 86 -4.92 -2.53 14.83
N ILE A 87 -5.68 -1.84 13.99
CA ILE A 87 -6.61 -2.41 13.01
C ILE A 87 -6.15 -1.91 11.65
N ALA A 88 -5.60 -2.79 10.84
CA ALA A 88 -5.11 -2.44 9.51
C ALA A 88 -6.01 -3.10 8.46
N PRO A 89 -7.03 -2.42 7.92
CA PRO A 89 -7.77 -2.91 6.77
C PRO A 89 -6.95 -2.78 5.48
N SER A 90 -7.11 -3.75 4.59
CA SER A 90 -6.81 -3.59 3.18
C SER A 90 -7.88 -2.68 2.55
N ARG A 91 -7.45 -1.77 1.69
CA ARG A 91 -8.33 -0.88 0.93
C ARG A 91 -8.89 -1.59 -0.31
N PHE A 92 -9.84 -0.98 -1.00
CA PHE A 92 -10.50 -1.51 -2.18
C PHE A 92 -9.48 -2.00 -3.21
N GLY A 93 -9.67 -3.25 -3.66
CA GLY A 93 -8.80 -3.89 -4.64
C GLY A 93 -7.41 -4.28 -4.12
N TYR A 94 -7.16 -4.20 -2.81
CA TYR A 94 -5.94 -4.70 -2.17
C TYR A 94 -6.18 -6.01 -1.43
N LEU A 95 -5.29 -6.97 -1.66
CA LEU A 95 -5.32 -8.31 -1.06
C LEU A 95 -6.73 -8.94 -1.15
N GLY A 96 -7.28 -9.43 -0.04
CA GLY A 96 -8.61 -10.03 0.02
C GLY A 96 -9.79 -9.05 0.07
N SER A 97 -9.58 -7.75 -0.17
CA SER A 97 -10.68 -6.77 -0.19
C SER A 97 -11.21 -6.55 -1.60
N ASP A 98 -12.54 -6.53 -1.72
CA ASP A 98 -13.23 -6.32 -2.98
C ASP A 98 -13.03 -4.89 -3.48
N ILE A 99 -13.33 -4.69 -4.76
CA ILE A 99 -13.55 -3.38 -5.35
C ILE A 99 -15.01 -3.33 -5.82
N PRO A 100 -15.85 -2.42 -5.30
CA PRO A 100 -17.24 -2.33 -5.73
C PRO A 100 -17.35 -1.84 -7.18
N ASP A 101 -18.52 -2.02 -7.80
CA ASP A 101 -18.76 -1.62 -9.20
C ASP A 101 -18.57 -0.11 -9.44
N ASP A 102 -18.92 0.72 -8.45
CA ASP A 102 -18.71 2.18 -8.44
C ASP A 102 -17.77 2.58 -7.29
N PRO A 103 -16.45 2.36 -7.44
CA PRO A 103 -15.50 2.61 -6.37
C PRO A 103 -15.24 4.11 -6.21
N SER A 104 -15.36 4.60 -4.98
CA SER A 104 -15.08 6.00 -4.61
C SER A 104 -14.36 6.06 -3.27
N VAL A 105 -13.62 7.14 -3.01
CA VAL A 105 -12.96 7.30 -1.70
C VAL A 105 -13.99 7.54 -0.59
N ALA A 106 -15.13 8.15 -0.91
CA ALA A 106 -16.26 8.24 0.00
C ALA A 106 -16.81 6.85 0.38
N GLY A 107 -16.97 5.94 -0.60
CA GLY A 107 -17.37 4.55 -0.34
C GLY A 107 -16.33 3.80 0.49
N GLN A 108 -15.03 4.04 0.24
CA GLN A 108 -13.95 3.45 1.04
C GLN A 108 -14.02 3.88 2.51
N ALA A 109 -14.27 5.16 2.76
CA ALA A 109 -14.45 5.71 4.09
C ALA A 109 -15.67 5.12 4.81
N ASP A 110 -16.78 4.92 4.09
CA ASP A 110 -17.97 4.27 4.64
C ASP A 110 -17.72 2.79 4.95
N ALA A 111 -16.93 2.09 4.11
CA ALA A 111 -16.51 0.71 4.38
C ALA A 111 -15.65 0.61 5.66
N PHE A 112 -14.83 1.63 5.97
CA PHE A 112 -14.14 1.69 7.27
C PHE A 112 -15.11 1.84 8.43
N ALA A 113 -16.17 2.65 8.30
CA ALA A 113 -17.19 2.77 9.34
C ALA A 113 -17.89 1.42 9.60
N GLU A 114 -18.28 0.70 8.54
CA GLU A 114 -18.92 -0.63 8.65
C GLU A 114 -18.00 -1.70 9.22
N LEU A 115 -16.70 -1.63 8.92
CA LEU A 115 -15.69 -2.45 9.60
C LEU A 115 -15.69 -2.17 11.11
N LEU A 116 -15.66 -0.90 11.53
CA LEU A 116 -15.69 -0.55 12.94
C LEU A 116 -16.98 -1.00 13.62
N ASP A 117 -18.13 -0.88 12.96
CA ASP A 117 -19.42 -1.38 13.47
C ASP A 117 -19.37 -2.88 13.73
N THR A 118 -18.82 -3.64 12.78
CA THR A 118 -18.65 -5.10 12.92
C THR A 118 -17.72 -5.48 14.07
N LEU A 119 -16.70 -4.65 14.33
CA LEU A 119 -15.76 -4.84 15.44
C LEU A 119 -16.27 -4.29 16.79
N GLY A 120 -17.46 -3.68 16.82
CA GLY A 120 -18.03 -3.06 18.02
C GLY A 120 -17.29 -1.82 18.48
N LEU A 121 -16.68 -1.07 17.56
CA LEU A 121 -15.84 0.09 17.85
C LEU A 121 -16.56 1.39 17.50
N THR A 122 -16.81 2.22 18.52
CA THR A 122 -17.52 3.49 18.35
C THR A 122 -16.61 4.59 17.79
N ALA A 123 -15.35 4.67 18.22
CA ALA A 123 -14.39 5.64 17.70
C ALA A 123 -12.96 5.10 17.75
N VAL A 124 -12.11 5.61 16.87
CA VAL A 124 -10.70 5.22 16.73
C VAL A 124 -9.82 6.45 16.52
N ASP A 125 -8.51 6.31 16.78
CA ASP A 125 -7.52 7.17 16.12
C ASP A 125 -7.25 6.61 14.71
N VAL A 126 -6.82 7.45 13.77
CA VAL A 126 -6.60 7.04 12.37
C VAL A 126 -5.22 7.47 11.92
N ILE A 127 -4.49 6.56 11.27
CA ILE A 127 -3.24 6.85 10.55
C ILE A 127 -3.48 6.67 9.05
N GLY A 128 -3.28 7.71 8.27
CA GLY A 128 -3.21 7.66 6.81
C GLY A 128 -1.76 7.68 6.34
N ILE A 129 -1.32 6.66 5.61
CA ILE A 129 0.06 6.56 5.10
C ILE A 129 0.05 6.73 3.58
N SER A 130 0.75 7.72 3.05
CA SER A 130 0.91 7.94 1.61
C SER A 130 -0.45 7.93 0.88
N ALA A 131 -0.67 7.03 -0.07
CA ALA A 131 -1.95 6.88 -0.78
C ALA A 131 -3.17 6.60 0.14
N GLY A 132 -2.94 6.04 1.33
CA GLY A 132 -3.98 5.85 2.34
C GLY A 132 -4.51 7.15 2.96
N THR A 133 -3.87 8.28 2.68
CA THR A 133 -4.27 9.62 3.18
C THR A 133 -5.64 10.02 2.67
N SER A 134 -5.95 9.81 1.38
CA SER A 134 -7.25 10.18 0.81
C SER A 134 -8.41 9.51 1.57
N ALA A 135 -8.33 8.19 1.76
CA ALA A 135 -9.35 7.45 2.51
C ALA A 135 -9.40 7.86 4.00
N ALA A 136 -8.27 8.13 4.63
CA ALA A 136 -8.21 8.52 6.04
C ALA A 136 -8.83 9.92 6.28
N VAL A 137 -8.49 10.89 5.44
CA VAL A 137 -9.06 12.25 5.48
C VAL A 137 -10.56 12.19 5.18
N GLN A 138 -10.96 11.43 4.15
CA GLN A 138 -12.37 11.28 3.80
C GLN A 138 -13.18 10.61 4.90
N PHE A 139 -12.59 9.65 5.62
CA PHE A 139 -13.21 9.03 6.79
C PHE A 139 -13.41 10.05 7.91
N ALA A 140 -12.42 10.89 8.20
CA ALA A 140 -12.55 11.95 9.20
C ALA A 140 -13.60 13.01 8.81
N LEU A 141 -13.70 13.36 7.52
CA LEU A 141 -14.70 14.32 7.03
C LEU A 141 -16.13 13.78 7.09
N ARG A 142 -16.32 12.51 6.72
CA ARG A 142 -17.66 11.89 6.62
C ARG A 142 -18.16 11.35 7.95
N HIS A 143 -17.25 10.89 8.80
CA HIS A 143 -17.54 10.22 10.08
C HIS A 143 -16.79 10.89 11.23
N PRO A 144 -16.95 12.21 11.45
CA PRO A 144 -16.16 12.96 12.43
C PRO A 144 -16.29 12.42 13.86
N ASP A 145 -17.47 11.90 14.23
CA ASP A 145 -17.70 11.30 15.55
C ASP A 145 -16.96 9.96 15.76
N ARG A 146 -16.50 9.34 14.66
CA ARG A 146 -15.76 8.08 14.68
C ARG A 146 -14.25 8.29 14.73
N VAL A 147 -13.75 9.51 14.47
CA VAL A 147 -12.32 9.83 14.38
C VAL A 147 -11.92 10.81 15.47
N ARG A 148 -11.10 10.36 16.42
CA ARG A 148 -10.62 11.21 17.52
C ARG A 148 -9.38 12.02 17.15
N HIS A 149 -8.43 11.37 16.48
CA HIS A 149 -7.24 11.99 15.97
C HIS A 149 -6.95 11.43 14.58
N LEU A 150 -6.55 12.31 13.67
CA LEU A 150 -6.08 11.96 12.34
C LEU A 150 -4.58 12.26 12.25
N ILE A 151 -3.79 11.24 11.93
CA ILE A 151 -2.34 11.33 11.74
C ILE A 151 -2.04 11.03 10.28
N ILE A 152 -1.41 11.97 9.58
CA ILE A 152 -1.02 11.80 8.18
C ILE A 152 0.50 11.65 8.08
N SER A 153 0.95 10.58 7.42
CA SER A 153 2.36 10.30 7.18
C SER A 153 2.64 10.23 5.70
N SER A 154 3.52 11.11 5.20
CA SER A 154 3.91 11.18 3.78
C SER A 154 2.73 11.28 2.81
N GLY A 155 1.65 11.94 3.25
CA GLY A 155 0.40 12.07 2.49
C GLY A 155 0.47 13.09 1.37
N ASN A 156 -0.40 12.90 0.37
CA ASN A 156 -0.67 13.89 -0.66
C ASN A 156 -1.72 14.90 -0.14
N PHE A 157 -1.63 16.15 -0.55
CA PHE A 157 -2.58 17.22 -0.21
C PHE A 157 -2.95 18.04 -1.46
N PRO A 158 -4.06 18.80 -1.43
CA PRO A 158 -4.46 19.67 -2.53
C PRO A 158 -3.29 20.52 -3.06
N GLY A 159 -3.16 20.57 -4.39
CA GLY A 159 -2.11 21.32 -5.06
C GLY A 159 -0.78 20.57 -5.20
N SER A 160 -0.67 19.34 -4.69
CA SER A 160 0.52 18.51 -4.90
C SER A 160 0.57 17.94 -6.32
N GLY A 161 1.74 18.06 -6.98
CA GLY A 161 2.00 17.39 -8.26
C GLY A 161 1.95 15.86 -8.17
N THR A 162 2.20 15.28 -6.99
CA THR A 162 2.13 13.82 -6.76
C THR A 162 0.70 13.27 -6.67
N ALA A 163 -0.29 14.14 -6.51
CA ALA A 163 -1.70 13.75 -6.49
C ALA A 163 -2.27 13.55 -7.90
N GLN A 164 -1.53 13.91 -8.95
CA GLN A 164 -1.99 13.76 -10.33
C GLN A 164 -1.94 12.31 -10.79
N ALA A 165 -2.86 11.93 -11.68
CA ALA A 165 -2.85 10.61 -12.28
C ALA A 165 -1.57 10.41 -13.10
N PRO A 166 -0.86 9.28 -12.93
CA PRO A 166 0.36 9.02 -13.68
C PRO A 166 0.04 8.72 -15.16
N PRO A 167 1.01 8.90 -16.07
CA PRO A 167 0.84 8.54 -17.48
C PRO A 167 0.35 7.11 -17.67
N ALA A 168 -0.44 6.84 -18.71
CA ALA A 168 -1.07 5.53 -18.90
C ALA A 168 -0.08 4.35 -18.99
N TRP A 169 1.14 4.59 -19.50
CA TRP A 169 2.18 3.57 -19.57
C TRP A 169 2.63 3.07 -18.18
N ALA A 170 2.42 3.87 -17.12
CA ALA A 170 2.80 3.50 -15.75
C ALA A 170 2.05 2.25 -15.25
N LYS A 171 0.87 1.93 -15.82
CA LYS A 171 0.13 0.69 -15.52
C LYS A 171 0.95 -0.57 -15.77
N ALA A 172 1.94 -0.54 -16.67
CA ALA A 172 2.84 -1.68 -16.89
C ALA A 172 3.59 -2.07 -15.60
N PHE A 173 3.91 -1.08 -14.75
CA PHE A 173 4.58 -1.31 -13.47
C PHE A 173 3.66 -1.86 -12.37
N TYR A 174 2.36 -2.00 -12.63
CA TYR A 174 1.41 -2.60 -11.69
C TYR A 174 1.31 -4.12 -11.91
N SER A 175 2.47 -4.73 -12.15
CA SER A 175 2.63 -6.16 -12.33
C SER A 175 3.97 -6.62 -11.75
N ASP A 176 4.04 -7.90 -11.35
CA ASP A 176 5.21 -8.45 -10.67
C ASP A 176 6.50 -8.37 -11.51
N PRO A 177 6.55 -8.83 -12.78
CA PRO A 177 7.82 -8.94 -13.51
C PRO A 177 8.57 -7.62 -13.75
N PRO A 178 7.95 -6.55 -14.31
CA PRO A 178 8.67 -5.31 -14.59
C PRO A 178 9.07 -4.58 -13.32
N LEU A 179 8.21 -4.59 -12.28
CA LEU A 179 8.54 -3.95 -11.01
C LEU A 179 9.65 -4.72 -10.28
N TRP A 180 9.59 -6.06 -10.28
CA TRP A 180 10.64 -6.89 -9.71
C TRP A 180 11.97 -6.71 -10.44
N ALA A 181 11.97 -6.64 -11.78
CA ALA A 181 13.17 -6.42 -12.57
C ALA A 181 13.78 -5.04 -12.25
N LEU A 182 12.96 -3.98 -12.20
CA LEU A 182 13.41 -2.63 -11.83
C LEU A 182 14.02 -2.62 -10.41
N LYS A 183 13.33 -3.22 -9.44
CA LYS A 183 13.80 -3.36 -8.05
C LYS A 183 15.02 -4.26 -7.90
N THR A 184 15.26 -5.18 -8.82
CA THR A 184 16.39 -6.14 -8.74
C THR A 184 17.64 -5.62 -9.43
N PHE A 185 17.49 -5.06 -10.62
CA PHE A 185 18.60 -4.69 -11.50
C PHE A 185 18.87 -3.18 -11.54
N ALA A 186 17.92 -2.35 -11.09
CA ALA A 186 18.04 -0.90 -11.07
C ALA A 186 17.55 -0.31 -9.73
N ARG A 187 18.00 -0.89 -8.61
CA ARG A 187 17.63 -0.50 -7.24
C ARG A 187 17.63 1.01 -6.98
N PRO A 188 18.66 1.79 -7.38
CA PRO A 188 18.64 3.24 -7.15
C PRO A 188 17.50 3.94 -7.91
N ALA A 189 17.22 3.53 -9.15
CA ALA A 189 16.09 4.06 -9.91
C ALA A 189 14.76 3.68 -9.27
N PHE A 190 14.66 2.44 -8.80
CA PHE A 190 13.49 1.96 -8.07
C PHE A 190 13.25 2.74 -6.77
N ALA A 191 14.30 2.98 -5.97
CA ALA A 191 14.21 3.75 -4.73
C ALA A 191 13.75 5.19 -5.00
N ARG A 192 14.32 5.86 -6.01
CA ARG A 192 13.89 7.21 -6.42
C ARG A 192 12.43 7.24 -6.87
N MET A 193 11.99 6.23 -7.62
CA MET A 193 10.60 6.08 -8.03
C MET A 193 9.66 5.93 -6.81
N MET A 194 10.11 5.25 -5.75
CA MET A 194 9.39 5.11 -4.49
C MET A 194 9.51 6.34 -3.57
N GLY A 195 10.07 7.46 -4.05
CA GLY A 195 10.16 8.72 -3.31
C GLY A 195 11.34 8.81 -2.35
N VAL A 196 12.33 7.90 -2.44
CA VAL A 196 13.55 8.00 -1.63
C VAL A 196 14.41 9.16 -2.16
N PRO A 197 14.75 10.15 -1.32
CA PRO A 197 15.52 11.31 -1.75
C PRO A 197 16.99 10.95 -2.03
N GLU A 198 17.66 11.82 -2.79
CA GLU A 198 19.10 11.69 -3.02
C GLU A 198 19.88 11.74 -1.69
N GLY A 199 20.98 10.99 -1.62
CA GLY A 199 21.78 10.86 -0.40
C GLY A 199 21.27 9.82 0.61
N PHE A 200 20.21 9.08 0.28
CA PHE A 200 19.78 7.89 1.02
C PHE A 200 19.99 6.61 0.20
N PRO A 201 20.24 5.45 0.85
CA PRO A 201 20.47 5.28 2.30
C PRO A 201 21.80 5.91 2.76
N ARG A 202 21.88 6.40 4.02
CA ARG A 202 23.08 7.06 4.56
C ARG A 202 24.13 6.10 5.13
N GLY A 203 23.77 4.83 5.27
CA GLY A 203 24.62 3.77 5.79
C GLY A 203 23.96 2.40 5.67
N ASP A 204 24.60 1.37 6.23
CA ASP A 204 24.15 -0.01 6.08
C ASP A 204 22.78 -0.29 6.72
N ASP A 205 22.48 0.36 7.85
CA ASP A 205 21.18 0.23 8.54
C ASP A 205 20.03 0.77 7.66
N ASP A 206 20.17 2.00 7.16
CA ASP A 206 19.22 2.59 6.21
C ASP A 206 19.08 1.72 4.96
N GLY A 207 20.18 1.15 4.47
CA GLY A 207 20.20 0.28 3.30
C GLY A 207 19.41 -1.01 3.52
N ARG A 208 19.55 -1.62 4.70
CA ARG A 208 18.77 -2.80 5.09
C ARG A 208 17.29 -2.47 5.27
N MET A 209 16.98 -1.38 5.95
CA MET A 209 15.60 -0.93 6.14
C MET A 209 14.93 -0.64 4.79
N LEU A 210 15.61 0.08 3.90
CA LEU A 210 15.13 0.36 2.55
C LEU A 210 14.89 -0.95 1.78
N ALA A 211 15.83 -1.88 1.78
CA ALA A 211 15.67 -3.16 1.09
C ALA A 211 14.44 -3.94 1.61
N GLN A 212 14.24 -3.98 2.93
CA GLN A 212 13.08 -4.62 3.55
C GLN A 212 11.77 -3.94 3.16
N LEU A 213 11.71 -2.60 3.19
CA LEU A 213 10.52 -1.86 2.78
C LEU A 213 10.19 -2.11 1.30
N LEU A 214 11.18 -2.09 0.42
CA LEU A 214 10.98 -2.36 -1.02
C LEU A 214 10.57 -3.81 -1.30
N ASP A 215 10.85 -4.75 -0.39
CA ASP A 215 10.39 -6.14 -0.51
C ASP A 215 8.90 -6.32 -0.12
N THR A 216 8.37 -5.42 0.72
CA THR A 216 7.00 -5.55 1.27
C THR A 216 5.90 -5.26 0.25
N ILE A 217 6.22 -4.59 -0.86
CA ILE A 217 5.22 -4.24 -1.88
C ILE A 217 4.83 -5.43 -2.77
N PHE A 218 5.60 -6.53 -2.71
CA PHE A 218 5.39 -7.73 -3.50
C PHE A 218 4.50 -8.75 -2.75
N PRO A 219 3.73 -9.59 -3.45
CA PRO A 219 3.47 -9.54 -4.90
C PRO A 219 2.54 -8.37 -5.30
N VAL A 220 2.95 -7.61 -6.29
CA VAL A 220 2.20 -6.51 -6.90
C VAL A 220 0.87 -6.99 -7.44
N ARG A 221 0.81 -8.21 -8.00
CA ARG A 221 -0.41 -8.75 -8.61
C ARG A 221 -1.61 -8.78 -7.65
N LEU A 222 -1.39 -9.06 -6.37
CA LEU A 222 -2.47 -9.07 -5.36
C LEU A 222 -2.95 -7.68 -4.96
N ARG A 223 -2.31 -6.64 -5.48
CA ARG A 223 -2.46 -5.24 -5.08
C ARG A 223 -2.69 -4.33 -6.29
N ALA A 224 -2.73 -4.91 -7.50
CA ALA A 224 -2.74 -4.18 -8.74
C ALA A 224 -4.05 -3.41 -8.94
N ALA A 225 -5.20 -4.02 -8.62
CA ALA A 225 -6.49 -3.36 -8.74
C ALA A 225 -6.57 -2.12 -7.84
N GLY A 226 -6.19 -2.27 -6.57
CA GLY A 226 -6.12 -1.16 -5.62
C GLY A 226 -5.07 -0.10 -6.00
N ALA A 227 -3.92 -0.50 -6.54
CA ALA A 227 -2.91 0.44 -7.02
C ALA A 227 -3.40 1.25 -8.23
N VAL A 228 -4.16 0.64 -9.15
CA VAL A 228 -4.85 1.37 -10.23
C VAL A 228 -5.86 2.35 -9.64
N PHE A 229 -6.70 1.90 -8.71
CA PHE A 229 -7.69 2.75 -8.07
C PHE A 229 -7.03 3.96 -7.37
N ASP A 230 -5.95 3.74 -6.64
CA ASP A 230 -5.20 4.82 -5.99
C ASP A 230 -4.64 5.82 -6.99
N ALA A 231 -3.96 5.33 -8.01
CA ALA A 231 -3.25 6.16 -8.96
C ALA A 231 -4.20 7.05 -9.79
N TYR A 232 -5.37 6.54 -10.14
CA TYR A 232 -6.26 7.20 -11.10
C TYR A 232 -7.54 7.77 -10.48
N VAL A 233 -7.90 7.37 -9.25
CA VAL A 233 -9.09 7.85 -8.55
C VAL A 233 -8.72 8.45 -7.20
N ALA A 234 -8.20 7.65 -6.26
CA ALA A 234 -8.11 8.09 -4.88
C ALA A 234 -7.08 9.20 -4.63
N ASN A 235 -5.90 9.12 -5.25
CA ASN A 235 -4.87 10.15 -5.10
C ASN A 235 -5.27 11.47 -5.77
N PRO A 236 -5.84 11.49 -7.00
CA PRO A 236 -6.38 12.72 -7.58
C PRO A 236 -7.50 13.36 -6.77
N GLU A 237 -8.39 12.55 -6.18
CA GLU A 237 -9.58 13.04 -5.47
C GLU A 237 -9.25 13.94 -4.27
N ILE A 238 -8.10 13.78 -3.61
CA ILE A 238 -7.75 14.64 -2.45
C ILE A 238 -7.73 16.13 -2.80
N ASN A 239 -7.50 16.50 -4.07
CA ASN A 239 -7.52 17.89 -4.52
C ASN A 239 -8.91 18.53 -4.50
N THR A 240 -9.98 17.75 -4.33
CA THR A 240 -11.36 18.25 -4.27
C THR A 240 -11.87 18.39 -2.83
N TYR A 241 -11.07 18.00 -1.83
CA TYR A 241 -11.52 17.97 -0.45
C TYR A 241 -11.64 19.38 0.14
N PRO A 242 -12.73 19.69 0.85
CA PRO A 242 -12.96 21.00 1.45
C PRO A 242 -12.16 21.16 2.76
N LEU A 243 -10.83 21.15 2.68
CA LEU A 243 -9.96 21.20 3.86
C LEU A 243 -9.93 22.58 4.55
N GLU A 244 -10.34 23.63 3.83
CA GLU A 244 -10.38 25.00 4.34
C GLU A 244 -11.68 25.33 5.08
N GLU A 245 -12.73 24.53 4.90
CA GLU A 245 -13.94 24.69 5.68
C GLU A 245 -13.64 24.21 7.10
N PRO A 246 -13.69 25.09 8.13
CA PRO A 246 -13.53 24.65 9.50
C PRO A 246 -14.57 23.56 9.73
N ALA A 247 -14.15 22.39 10.18
CA ALA A 247 -15.04 21.34 10.64
C ALA A 247 -16.02 22.00 11.62
N SER A 248 -17.19 22.36 11.11
CA SER A 248 -18.20 23.02 11.92
C SER A 248 -18.63 21.94 12.90
N ARG A 249 -18.08 22.03 14.12
CA ARG A 249 -18.49 21.20 15.24
C ARG A 249 -20.01 21.32 15.33
N ARG A 250 -20.71 20.29 14.90
CA ARG A 250 -22.12 20.06 15.24
C ARG A 250 -22.15 19.03 16.33
#